data_AF-A0A7K7C7E8-F1
#
_entry.id   AF-A0A7K7C7E8-F1
#
_cell.length_a   1.000
_cell.length_b   1.000
_cell.length_c   1.000
_cell.angle_alpha   90.00
_cell.angle_beta   90.00
_cell.angle_gamma   90.00
#
_symmetry.space_group_name_H-M   'P 1'
#
loop_
_entity.id
_entity.type
_entity.pdbx_description
1 polymer ?
#
loop_
_entity_poly.entity_id
_entity_poly.type
_entity_poly.pdbx_seq_one_letter_code
_entity_poly.pdbx_strand_id
1 'polypeptide(L)'
;MFRTKRSVLVRRLWRSRAPGGEEEEEAAAGEPSAAAAVAEPRAHLGGGRGCCPGKAGRGGRAAAGAEAELKALTHAVLKRLKERQLEGLLHAVESRGGARTPCLLLPAKADSRLGQHWYPLPVLLCKVFRWPDLRHCSEVKRLCCCESYGKAHSELVCCNPHHLSRLCELESPPPPYSRYPMDFLKPTADCPDSVPSSTETGGTNCLAPGGLS
;
A
#
# COMPACT_ATOMS: atom_id res chain seq x y z
N MET A 1 -14.91 -35.86 -0.15
CA MET A 1 -15.34 -34.52 0.33
C MET A 1 -15.15 -33.50 -0.78
N PHE A 2 -16.24 -33.00 -1.38
CA PHE A 2 -16.14 -31.93 -2.37
C PHE A 2 -15.79 -30.60 -1.68
N ARG A 3 -14.82 -29.88 -2.23
CA ARG A 3 -14.42 -28.56 -1.73
C ARG A 3 -15.47 -27.54 -2.15
N THR A 4 -16.05 -26.80 -1.20
CA THR A 4 -16.99 -25.72 -1.52
C THR A 4 -16.31 -24.62 -2.33
N LYS A 5 -17.05 -23.94 -3.20
CA LYS A 5 -16.57 -22.80 -3.99
C LYS A 5 -15.91 -21.76 -3.10
N ARG A 6 -16.57 -21.37 -2.00
CA ARG A 6 -16.00 -20.54 -0.93
C ARG A 6 -14.62 -21.01 -0.45
N SER A 7 -14.45 -22.29 -0.15
CA SER A 7 -13.15 -22.82 0.33
C SER A 7 -12.04 -22.67 -0.71
N VAL A 8 -12.38 -22.74 -2.00
CA VAL A 8 -11.44 -22.57 -3.11
C VAL A 8 -11.00 -21.11 -3.21
N LEU A 9 -11.95 -20.17 -3.14
CA LEU A 9 -11.68 -18.73 -3.19
C LEU A 9 -10.76 -18.30 -2.03
N VAL A 10 -11.08 -18.70 -0.80
CA VAL A 10 -10.28 -18.36 0.38
C VAL A 10 -8.87 -18.93 0.27
N ARG A 11 -8.71 -20.18 -0.19
CA ARG A 11 -7.37 -20.77 -0.40
C ARG A 11 -6.57 -20.05 -1.48
N ARG A 12 -7.21 -19.60 -2.56
CA ARG A 12 -6.54 -18.79 -3.60
C ARG A 12 -6.10 -17.45 -3.05
N LEU A 13 -6.97 -16.74 -2.32
CA LEU A 13 -6.61 -15.48 -1.64
C LEU A 13 -5.37 -15.66 -0.76
N TRP A 14 -5.33 -16.70 0.07
CA TRP A 14 -4.18 -16.96 0.94
C TRP A 14 -2.88 -17.26 0.20
N ARG A 15 -2.94 -17.84 -1.00
CA ARG A 15 -1.76 -18.03 -1.85
C ARG A 15 -1.27 -16.74 -2.48
N SER A 16 -2.17 -15.78 -2.70
CA SER A 16 -1.84 -14.46 -3.26
C SER A 16 -1.50 -13.41 -2.18
N ARG A 17 -1.20 -13.84 -0.94
CA ARG A 17 -0.72 -12.95 0.13
C ARG A 17 0.64 -12.34 -0.26
N ALA A 18 0.90 -11.10 0.15
CA ALA A 18 2.23 -10.51 -0.02
C ALA A 18 3.28 -11.32 0.79
N PRO A 19 4.46 -11.60 0.23
CA PRO A 19 5.55 -12.22 0.98
C PRO A 19 5.97 -11.27 2.11
N GLY A 20 6.20 -11.80 3.32
CA GLY A 20 6.77 -11.00 4.41
C GLY A 20 8.21 -10.67 4.06
N GLY A 21 8.54 -9.38 3.98
CA GLY A 21 9.90 -8.93 3.68
C GLY A 21 10.83 -9.21 4.85
N GLU A 22 11.49 -10.35 4.80
CA GLU A 22 12.86 -10.49 5.26
C GLU A 22 13.65 -10.71 3.95
N GLU A 23 14.63 -9.84 3.67
CA GLU A 23 15.44 -9.76 2.44
C GLU A 23 14.88 -8.85 1.33
N GLU A 24 15.10 -7.53 1.48
CA GLU A 24 15.49 -6.70 0.34
C GLU A 24 17.02 -6.86 0.20
N GLU A 25 17.44 -7.79 -0.66
CA GLU A 25 18.77 -7.75 -1.27
C GLU A 25 18.58 -7.55 -2.77
N GLU A 26 19.40 -6.67 -3.32
CA GLU A 26 19.41 -6.21 -4.71
C GLU A 26 19.19 -7.33 -5.74
N ALA A 27 18.27 -7.10 -6.68
CA ALA A 27 18.28 -7.79 -7.95
C ALA A 27 18.31 -6.74 -9.07
N ALA A 28 19.46 -6.11 -9.21
CA ALA A 28 19.90 -5.46 -10.43
C ALA A 28 20.80 -6.43 -11.22
N ALA A 29 20.66 -6.39 -12.56
CA ALA A 29 21.43 -7.12 -13.59
C ALA A 29 21.11 -8.64 -13.69
N GLY A 30 21.14 -9.29 -14.85
CA GLY A 30 21.57 -8.95 -16.20
C GLY A 30 21.47 -10.23 -17.06
N GLU A 31 21.38 -10.07 -18.37
CA GLU A 31 21.28 -11.12 -19.39
C GLU A 31 22.37 -12.24 -19.26
N PRO A 32 22.10 -13.50 -19.68
CA PRO A 32 23.11 -14.56 -19.62
C PRO A 32 23.92 -14.64 -20.92
N SER A 33 25.25 -14.60 -20.79
CA SER A 33 26.18 -15.04 -21.85
C SER A 33 27.02 -16.22 -21.35
N ALA A 34 27.13 -17.20 -22.24
CA ALA A 34 27.72 -18.52 -22.05
C ALA A 34 29.25 -18.51 -21.88
N ALA A 35 29.77 -19.47 -21.10
CA ALA A 35 30.91 -20.32 -21.50
C ALA A 35 31.18 -21.42 -20.45
N ALA A 36 31.55 -22.59 -20.96
CA ALA A 36 31.83 -23.84 -20.28
C ALA A 36 33.23 -23.92 -19.65
N ALA A 37 33.44 -24.80 -18.65
CA ALA A 37 34.50 -25.82 -18.64
C ALA A 37 34.60 -26.60 -17.29
N VAL A 38 34.39 -27.92 -17.40
CA VAL A 38 35.03 -29.09 -16.74
C VAL A 38 36.05 -28.91 -15.59
N ALA A 39 35.86 -29.65 -14.48
CA ALA A 39 36.67 -30.83 -14.05
C ALA A 39 36.65 -31.09 -12.52
N GLU A 40 36.28 -32.31 -12.13
CA GLU A 40 36.54 -33.01 -10.83
C GLU A 40 37.94 -33.70 -10.88
N PRO A 41 38.49 -34.42 -9.85
CA PRO A 41 38.02 -34.75 -8.48
C PRO A 41 39.11 -34.65 -7.36
N ARG A 42 38.73 -34.79 -6.07
CA ARG A 42 39.21 -35.82 -5.11
C ARG A 42 38.90 -35.49 -3.64
N ALA A 43 38.55 -36.58 -2.94
CA ALA A 43 38.16 -36.74 -1.54
C ALA A 43 39.17 -36.19 -0.50
N HIS A 44 38.71 -35.97 0.75
CA HIS A 44 39.14 -36.68 1.98
C HIS A 44 38.23 -36.31 3.19
N LEU A 45 37.64 -37.37 3.78
CA LEU A 45 37.42 -37.70 5.21
C LEU A 45 37.09 -36.63 6.28
N GLY A 46 36.05 -36.96 7.07
CA GLY A 46 35.87 -36.59 8.49
C GLY A 46 35.20 -35.23 8.69
N GLY A 47 34.18 -35.03 9.51
CA GLY A 47 33.64 -35.76 10.64
C GLY A 47 32.89 -34.73 11.52
N GLY A 48 31.99 -35.20 12.38
CA GLY A 48 31.64 -34.44 13.59
C GLY A 48 30.53 -33.38 13.47
N ARG A 49 29.29 -33.85 13.53
CA ARG A 49 28.37 -33.58 14.67
C ARG A 49 28.61 -32.24 15.40
N GLY A 50 27.81 -31.24 15.07
CA GLY A 50 27.71 -29.97 15.79
C GLY A 50 26.28 -29.45 15.81
N CYS A 51 25.36 -30.16 16.46
CA CYS A 51 24.08 -29.57 16.89
C CYS A 51 24.37 -28.52 17.97
N CYS A 52 24.63 -27.29 17.58
CA CYS A 52 24.50 -26.15 18.47
C CYS A 52 23.02 -25.75 18.51
N PRO A 53 22.32 -25.80 19.66
CA PRO A 53 21.08 -25.06 19.80
C PRO A 53 21.45 -23.58 19.85
N GLY A 54 21.53 -22.97 18.66
CA GLY A 54 21.55 -21.53 18.52
C GLY A 54 20.36 -20.96 19.29
N LYS A 55 20.67 -20.17 20.31
CA LYS A 55 19.77 -19.42 21.19
C LYS A 55 18.69 -18.74 20.35
N ALA A 56 17.55 -19.41 20.18
CA ALA A 56 16.41 -18.88 19.45
C ALA A 56 15.99 -17.57 20.12
N GLY A 57 16.24 -16.47 19.42
CA GLY A 57 15.96 -15.13 19.89
C GLY A 57 14.52 -15.04 20.36
N ARG A 58 14.31 -14.48 21.56
CA ARG A 58 12.97 -14.16 22.08
C ARG A 58 12.14 -13.33 21.09
N GLY A 59 12.79 -12.60 20.17
CA GLY A 59 12.14 -11.82 19.10
C GLY A 59 11.39 -12.67 18.06
N GLY A 60 11.89 -13.86 17.69
CA GLY A 60 11.24 -14.70 16.68
C GLY A 60 9.89 -15.27 17.12
N ARG A 61 9.74 -15.55 18.43
CA ARG A 61 8.47 -16.05 18.99
C ARG A 61 7.38 -14.96 19.03
N ALA A 62 7.76 -13.71 19.32
CA ALA A 62 6.84 -12.59 19.33
C ALA A 62 6.38 -12.21 17.90
N ALA A 63 7.31 -12.21 16.94
CA ALA A 63 7.01 -11.97 15.53
C ALA A 63 6.09 -13.06 14.94
N ALA A 64 6.37 -14.34 15.23
CA ALA A 64 5.49 -15.44 14.83
C ALA A 64 4.09 -15.34 15.46
N GLY A 65 3.99 -14.86 16.70
CA GLY A 65 2.71 -14.60 17.37
C GLY A 65 1.89 -13.51 16.68
N ALA A 66 2.52 -12.38 16.34
CA ALA A 66 1.87 -11.28 15.62
C ALA A 66 1.41 -11.69 14.21
N GLU A 67 2.21 -12.49 13.49
CA GLU A 67 1.81 -12.99 12.18
C GLU A 67 0.61 -13.96 12.26
N ALA A 68 0.58 -14.82 13.29
CA ALA A 68 -0.56 -15.71 13.53
C ALA A 68 -1.84 -14.93 13.86
N GLU A 69 -1.72 -13.88 14.65
CA GLU A 69 -2.84 -12.98 15.00
C GLU A 69 -3.37 -12.24 13.77
N LEU A 70 -2.48 -11.70 12.93
CA LEU A 70 -2.83 -11.08 11.66
C LEU A 70 -3.58 -12.06 10.73
N LYS A 71 -3.12 -13.31 10.67
CA LYS A 71 -3.79 -14.37 9.89
C LYS A 71 -5.18 -14.69 10.43
N ALA A 72 -5.32 -14.80 11.75
CA ALA A 72 -6.59 -15.10 12.41
C ALA A 72 -7.62 -13.98 12.21
N LEU A 73 -7.22 -12.72 12.39
CA LEU A 73 -8.05 -11.54 12.12
C LEU A 73 -8.53 -11.50 10.68
N THR A 74 -7.61 -11.71 9.74
CA THR A 74 -7.95 -11.74 8.31
C THR A 74 -8.90 -12.89 7.98
N HIS A 75 -8.70 -14.07 8.56
CA HIS A 75 -9.61 -15.20 8.39
C HIS A 75 -11.03 -14.87 8.92
N ALA A 76 -11.14 -14.19 10.06
CA ALA A 76 -12.43 -13.74 10.60
C ALA A 76 -13.13 -12.74 9.66
N VAL A 77 -12.38 -11.84 9.00
CA VAL A 77 -12.93 -10.95 7.96
C VAL A 77 -13.42 -11.77 6.77
N LEU A 78 -12.58 -12.63 6.18
CA LEU A 78 -12.93 -13.44 5.02
C LEU A 78 -14.13 -14.34 5.29
N LYS A 79 -14.28 -14.86 6.52
CA LYS A 79 -15.41 -15.68 6.95
C LYS A 79 -16.76 -14.92 6.89
N ARG A 80 -16.77 -13.60 7.04
CA ARG A 80 -17.98 -12.76 6.98
C ARG A 80 -18.35 -12.32 5.55
N LEU A 81 -17.44 -12.43 4.58
CA LEU A 81 -17.67 -11.97 3.21
C LEU A 81 -18.59 -12.92 2.44
N LYS A 82 -19.46 -12.39 1.58
CA LYS A 82 -20.27 -13.16 0.62
C LYS A 82 -19.37 -13.73 -0.50
N GLU A 83 -19.80 -14.78 -1.19
CA GLU A 83 -19.00 -15.38 -2.28
C GLU A 83 -18.64 -14.37 -3.37
N ARG A 84 -19.60 -13.54 -3.81
CA ARG A 84 -19.35 -12.45 -4.78
C ARG A 84 -18.31 -11.44 -4.31
N GLN A 85 -18.27 -11.15 -3.00
CA GLN A 85 -17.26 -10.24 -2.42
C GLN A 85 -15.88 -10.91 -2.41
N LEU A 86 -15.80 -12.21 -2.12
CA LEU A 86 -14.56 -12.98 -2.19
C LEU A 86 -14.03 -13.07 -3.62
N GLU A 87 -14.90 -13.26 -4.62
CA GLU A 87 -14.53 -13.25 -6.04
C GLU A 87 -13.96 -11.89 -6.47
N GLY A 88 -14.65 -10.79 -6.12
CA GLY A 88 -14.18 -9.44 -6.41
C GLY A 88 -12.84 -9.12 -5.75
N LEU A 89 -12.66 -9.50 -4.48
CA LEU A 89 -11.38 -9.34 -3.77
C LEU A 89 -10.28 -10.21 -4.39
N LEU A 90 -10.58 -11.47 -4.73
CA LEU A 90 -9.62 -12.36 -5.35
C LEU A 90 -9.15 -11.82 -6.70
N HIS A 91 -10.07 -11.35 -7.53
CA HIS A 91 -9.73 -10.73 -8.81
C HIS A 91 -8.87 -9.48 -8.63
N ALA A 92 -9.16 -8.65 -7.63
CA ALA A 92 -8.36 -7.47 -7.32
C ALA A 92 -6.91 -7.86 -6.95
N VAL A 93 -6.75 -8.82 -6.04
CA VAL A 93 -5.44 -9.27 -5.53
C VAL A 93 -4.64 -9.99 -6.61
N GLU A 94 -5.25 -10.91 -7.36
CA GLU A 94 -4.55 -11.67 -8.42
C GLU A 94 -4.16 -10.79 -9.61
N SER A 95 -4.95 -9.77 -9.94
CA SER A 95 -4.59 -8.81 -11.00
C SER A 95 -3.51 -7.80 -10.58
N ARG A 96 -3.17 -7.74 -9.29
CA ARG A 96 -2.20 -6.79 -8.72
C ARG A 96 -2.47 -5.33 -9.09
N GLY A 97 -3.74 -4.97 -9.31
CA GLY A 97 -4.15 -3.64 -9.74
C GLY A 97 -4.18 -3.43 -11.26
N GLY A 98 -3.89 -4.45 -12.07
CA GLY A 98 -3.99 -4.40 -13.52
C GLY A 98 -5.44 -4.41 -14.04
N ALA A 99 -6.40 -4.85 -13.23
CA ALA A 99 -7.82 -4.86 -13.58
C ALA A 99 -8.63 -3.87 -12.73
N ARG A 100 -9.64 -3.24 -13.34
CA ARG A 100 -10.64 -2.46 -12.60
C ARG A 100 -11.52 -3.42 -11.81
N THR A 101 -11.54 -3.28 -10.49
CA THR A 101 -12.28 -4.17 -9.59
C THR A 101 -13.25 -3.38 -8.72
N PRO A 102 -14.38 -3.97 -8.27
CA PRO A 102 -15.38 -3.24 -7.50
C PRO A 102 -14.89 -2.92 -6.08
N CYS A 103 -15.58 -1.99 -5.42
CA CYS A 103 -15.33 -1.72 -4.01
C CYS A 103 -15.73 -2.92 -3.13
N LEU A 104 -14.87 -3.25 -2.16
CA LEU A 104 -15.22 -4.16 -1.07
C LEU A 104 -15.75 -3.34 0.10
N LEU A 105 -17.05 -3.01 0.09
CA LEU A 105 -17.67 -2.21 1.14
C LEU A 105 -17.98 -3.07 2.38
N LEU A 106 -17.39 -2.71 3.52
CA LEU A 106 -17.59 -3.36 4.82
C LEU A 106 -17.99 -2.33 5.89
N PRO A 107 -18.69 -2.73 6.96
CA PRO A 107 -19.04 -1.80 8.02
C PRO A 107 -17.81 -1.13 8.64
N ALA A 108 -17.79 0.19 8.72
CA ALA A 108 -16.65 0.96 9.22
C ALA A 108 -16.33 0.64 10.69
N LYS A 109 -17.36 0.34 11.49
CA LYS A 109 -17.26 -0.05 12.91
C LYS A 109 -17.03 -1.54 13.12
N ALA A 110 -16.85 -2.33 12.06
CA ALA A 110 -16.52 -3.74 12.23
C ALA A 110 -15.06 -3.87 12.66
N ASP A 111 -14.85 -3.94 13.97
CA ASP A 111 -13.53 -4.08 14.57
C ASP A 111 -12.86 -5.40 14.15
N SER A 112 -11.59 -5.32 13.76
CA SER A 112 -10.65 -6.46 13.71
C SER A 112 -9.73 -6.38 14.92
N ARG A 113 -10.23 -6.91 16.04
CA ARG A 113 -9.52 -7.01 17.31
C ARG A 113 -9.29 -8.45 17.69
N LEU A 114 -8.05 -8.76 17.99
CA LEU A 114 -7.65 -9.99 18.64
C LEU A 114 -6.54 -9.58 19.61
N GLY A 115 -6.58 -10.11 20.84
CA GLY A 115 -5.60 -9.76 21.88
C GLY A 115 -5.41 -8.26 22.07
N GLN A 116 -4.15 -7.82 21.95
CA GLN A 116 -3.74 -6.41 22.07
C GLN A 116 -3.71 -5.67 20.72
N HIS A 117 -3.79 -6.38 19.59
CA HIS A 117 -3.67 -5.79 18.27
C HIS A 117 -5.04 -5.38 17.70
N TRP A 118 -5.13 -4.12 17.30
CA TRP A 118 -6.27 -3.54 16.59
C TRP A 118 -5.81 -3.06 15.21
N TYR A 119 -6.53 -3.48 14.17
CA TYR A 119 -6.32 -2.97 12.81
C TYR A 119 -7.63 -2.44 12.24
N PRO A 120 -7.65 -1.23 11.64
CA PRO A 120 -8.72 -0.84 10.75
C PRO A 120 -8.81 -1.84 9.59
N LEU A 121 -10.02 -2.22 9.17
CA LEU A 121 -10.22 -3.20 8.09
C LEU A 121 -9.45 -2.88 6.79
N PRO A 122 -9.40 -1.61 6.30
CA PRO A 122 -8.61 -1.30 5.11
C PRO A 122 -7.11 -1.57 5.32
N VAL A 123 -6.58 -1.25 6.50
CA VAL A 123 -5.16 -1.45 6.83
C VAL A 123 -4.85 -2.94 6.95
N LEU A 124 -5.71 -3.71 7.60
CA LEU A 124 -5.57 -5.17 7.72
C LEU A 124 -5.44 -5.84 6.35
N LEU A 125 -6.35 -5.54 5.42
CA LEU A 125 -6.33 -6.16 4.09
C LEU A 125 -5.17 -5.65 3.22
N CYS A 126 -4.80 -4.37 3.32
CA CYS A 126 -3.60 -3.84 2.67
C CYS A 126 -2.33 -4.53 3.18
N LYS A 127 -2.20 -4.71 4.50
CA LYS A 127 -1.04 -5.34 5.12
C LYS A 127 -0.85 -6.78 4.66
N VAL A 128 -1.94 -7.52 4.54
CA VAL A 128 -1.92 -8.91 4.09
C VAL A 128 -1.62 -9.02 2.59
N PHE A 129 -2.33 -8.28 1.74
CA PHE A 129 -2.31 -8.53 0.30
C PHE A 129 -1.34 -7.66 -0.49
N ARG A 130 -0.76 -6.61 0.12
CA ARG A 130 0.12 -5.67 -0.61
C ARG A 130 1.39 -5.30 0.14
N TRP A 131 1.27 -4.81 1.38
CA TRP A 131 2.36 -4.15 2.10
C TRP A 131 2.54 -4.75 3.50
N PRO A 132 3.28 -5.87 3.66
CA PRO A 132 3.43 -6.57 4.94
C PRO A 132 4.02 -5.69 6.05
N ASP A 133 4.79 -4.68 5.66
CA ASP A 133 5.49 -3.73 6.51
C ASP A 133 4.61 -2.52 6.92
N LEU A 134 3.41 -2.35 6.35
CA LEU A 134 2.48 -1.26 6.67
C LEU A 134 2.17 -1.21 8.17
N ARG A 135 2.38 -0.06 8.81
CA ARG A 135 2.25 0.12 10.28
C ARG A 135 1.01 0.90 10.67
N HIS A 136 0.72 1.98 9.95
CA HIS A 136 -0.29 2.97 10.32
C HIS A 136 -1.29 3.25 9.19
N CYS A 137 -2.48 3.72 9.57
CA CYS A 137 -3.51 4.11 8.60
C CYS A 137 -3.15 5.38 7.82
N SER A 138 -2.30 6.25 8.39
CA SER A 138 -1.81 7.47 7.76
C SER A 138 -0.90 7.20 6.57
N GLU A 139 -0.30 6.02 6.46
CA GLU A 139 0.57 5.63 5.35
C GLU A 139 -0.21 5.34 4.06
N VAL A 140 -1.55 5.32 4.08
CA VAL A 140 -2.35 4.99 2.91
C VAL A 140 -3.43 6.02 2.63
N LYS A 141 -3.62 6.35 1.35
CA LYS A 141 -4.71 7.21 0.87
C LYS A 141 -5.63 6.46 -0.08
N ARG A 142 -6.89 6.90 -0.15
CA ARG A 142 -7.87 6.40 -1.11
C ARG A 142 -7.53 6.90 -2.53
N LEU A 143 -7.64 6.03 -3.53
CA LEU A 143 -7.50 6.41 -4.93
C LEU A 143 -8.82 6.93 -5.50
N CYS A 144 -8.75 7.83 -6.49
CA CYS A 144 -9.92 8.39 -7.17
C CYS A 144 -10.71 7.36 -8.00
N CYS A 145 -10.07 6.26 -8.42
CA CYS A 145 -10.75 5.15 -9.08
C CYS A 145 -11.68 4.35 -8.15
N CYS A 146 -11.60 4.59 -6.83
CA CYS A 146 -12.49 3.99 -5.86
C CYS A 146 -13.85 4.67 -5.91
N GLU A 147 -14.91 3.92 -6.11
CA GLU A 147 -16.29 4.46 -6.15
C GLU A 147 -16.73 5.10 -4.83
N SER A 148 -16.08 4.78 -3.70
CA SER A 148 -16.34 5.41 -2.40
C SER A 148 -15.47 6.65 -2.15
N TYR A 149 -14.62 7.04 -3.09
CA TYR A 149 -13.78 8.23 -2.96
C TYR A 149 -14.65 9.49 -2.89
N GLY A 150 -14.38 10.36 -1.93
CA GLY A 150 -15.13 11.60 -1.73
C GLY A 150 -16.59 11.43 -1.27
N LYS A 151 -17.08 10.19 -1.11
CA LYS A 151 -18.43 9.93 -0.60
C LYS A 151 -18.39 9.78 0.91
N ALA A 152 -19.16 10.60 1.62
CA ALA A 152 -19.37 10.46 3.05
C ALA A 152 -20.29 9.27 3.34
N HIS A 153 -19.73 8.06 3.31
CA HIS A 153 -20.42 6.86 3.80
C HIS A 153 -20.00 6.64 5.26
N SER A 154 -20.81 7.15 6.20
CA SER A 154 -20.53 7.02 7.64
C SER A 154 -20.57 5.58 8.15
N GLU A 155 -21.25 4.69 7.43
CA GLU A 155 -21.47 3.30 7.86
C GLU A 155 -20.57 2.29 7.16
N LEU A 156 -20.14 2.56 5.92
CA LEU A 156 -19.41 1.62 5.08
C LEU A 156 -18.09 2.20 4.62
N VAL A 157 -17.04 1.39 4.69
CA VAL A 157 -15.70 1.73 4.19
C VAL A 157 -15.28 0.71 3.14
N CYS A 158 -14.68 1.19 2.05
CA CYS A 158 -14.06 0.30 1.08
C CYS A 158 -12.78 -0.32 1.67
N CYS A 159 -12.61 -1.63 1.52
CA CYS A 159 -11.45 -2.37 2.01
C CYS A 159 -10.69 -3.07 0.89
N ASN A 160 -10.99 -2.78 -0.39
CA ASN A 160 -10.23 -3.33 -1.52
C ASN A 160 -8.80 -2.77 -1.47
N PRO A 161 -7.75 -3.61 -1.30
CA PRO A 161 -6.38 -3.14 -1.18
C PRO A 161 -5.90 -2.30 -2.38
N HIS A 162 -6.41 -2.57 -3.59
CA HIS A 162 -6.03 -1.87 -4.82
C HIS A 162 -6.80 -0.56 -5.05
N HIS A 163 -7.68 -0.18 -4.11
CA HIS A 163 -8.30 1.15 -4.05
C HIS A 163 -7.58 2.11 -3.10
N LEU A 164 -6.47 1.67 -2.50
CA LEU A 164 -5.61 2.51 -1.69
C LEU A 164 -4.22 2.61 -2.35
N SER A 165 -3.53 3.72 -2.11
CA SER A 165 -2.12 3.89 -2.44
C SER A 165 -1.35 4.13 -1.16
N ARG A 166 -0.14 3.57 -1.05
CA ARG A 166 0.80 3.97 -0.03
C ARG A 166 1.28 5.40 -0.33
N LEU A 167 1.47 6.18 0.72
CA LEU A 167 2.13 7.47 0.65
C LEU A 167 3.64 7.23 0.66
N CYS A 168 4.38 7.96 -0.17
CA CYS A 168 5.83 7.98 -0.05
C CYS A 168 6.19 8.72 1.24
N GLU A 169 7.06 8.14 2.05
CA GLU A 169 7.71 8.89 3.13
C GLU A 169 8.61 9.95 2.47
N LEU A 170 8.48 11.21 2.88
CA LEU A 170 9.40 12.25 2.44
C LEU A 170 10.73 12.01 3.15
N GLU A 171 11.61 11.25 2.50
CA GLU A 171 12.98 10.99 2.96
C GLU A 171 13.81 12.28 3.07
N SER A 172 13.44 13.32 2.32
CA SER A 172 14.15 14.60 2.34
C SER A 172 13.57 15.56 3.39
N PRO A 173 14.43 16.25 4.17
CA PRO A 173 13.97 17.35 5.00
C PRO A 173 13.25 18.36 4.11
N PRO A 174 12.17 19.00 4.62
CA PRO A 174 11.47 20.02 3.85
C PRO A 174 12.48 21.07 3.40
N PRO A 175 12.39 21.54 2.15
CA PRO A 175 13.38 22.44 1.59
C PRO A 175 13.52 23.70 2.48
N PRO A 176 14.71 24.33 2.53
CA PRO A 176 15.01 25.39 3.49
C PRO A 176 13.99 26.53 3.55
N TYR A 177 13.32 26.83 2.44
CA TYR A 177 12.31 27.89 2.35
C TYR A 177 10.99 27.54 3.06
N SER A 178 10.70 26.28 3.40
CA SER A 178 9.51 25.90 4.19
C SER A 178 9.55 26.42 5.64
N ARG A 179 10.71 26.92 6.09
CA ARG A 179 10.88 27.54 7.41
C ARG A 179 10.54 29.03 7.43
N TYR A 180 10.42 29.66 6.26
CA TYR A 180 10.06 31.07 6.18
C TYR A 180 8.53 31.20 6.17
N PRO A 181 7.96 31.90 7.17
CA PRO A 181 6.52 32.15 7.18
C PRO A 181 6.12 32.94 5.93
N MET A 182 5.14 32.43 5.19
CA MET A 182 4.60 33.11 3.99
C MET A 182 3.67 34.28 4.36
N ASP A 183 3.67 34.70 5.63
CA ASP A 183 2.78 35.73 6.19
C ASP A 183 2.96 37.11 5.52
N PHE A 184 4.11 37.36 4.90
CA PHE A 184 4.39 38.59 4.14
C PHE A 184 3.63 38.69 2.81
N LEU A 185 3.04 37.58 2.33
CA LEU A 185 2.27 37.56 1.09
C LEU A 185 0.76 37.61 1.34
N LYS A 186 0.32 37.75 2.60
CA LYS A 186 -1.09 37.97 2.91
C LYS A 186 -1.46 39.37 2.42
N PRO A 187 -2.34 39.52 1.40
CA PRO A 187 -2.79 40.84 1.00
C PRO A 187 -3.49 41.45 2.21
N THR A 188 -2.92 42.51 2.78
CA THR A 188 -3.57 43.29 3.82
C THR A 188 -4.86 43.84 3.20
N ALA A 189 -6.00 43.33 3.67
CA ALA A 189 -7.33 43.72 3.23
C ALA A 189 -7.73 45.11 3.75
N ASP A 190 -6.78 46.04 3.79
CA ASP A 190 -6.98 47.43 4.14
C ASP A 190 -6.22 48.28 3.13
N CYS A 191 -6.79 48.38 1.93
CA CYS A 191 -6.51 49.51 1.06
C CYS A 191 -7.83 50.23 0.82
N PRO A 192 -8.08 51.40 1.45
CA PRO A 192 -9.17 52.25 1.02
C PRO A 192 -8.83 52.78 -0.37
N ASP A 193 -9.84 52.78 -1.24
CA ASP A 193 -9.85 53.34 -2.58
C ASP A 193 -8.84 54.47 -2.79
N SER A 194 -7.87 54.23 -3.67
CA SER A 194 -7.19 55.29 -4.40
C SER A 194 -6.75 54.71 -5.74
N VAL A 195 -7.64 54.81 -6.72
CA VAL A 195 -7.27 54.93 -8.12
C VAL A 195 -6.59 56.29 -8.29
N PRO A 196 -5.35 56.37 -8.79
CA PRO A 196 -4.97 57.47 -9.64
C PRO A 196 -4.97 56.97 -11.08
N SER A 197 -5.84 57.59 -11.86
CA SER A 197 -5.75 57.62 -13.31
C SER A 197 -4.31 57.95 -13.72
N SER A 198 -3.66 57.05 -14.48
CA SER A 198 -2.46 57.39 -15.24
C SER A 198 -2.76 57.12 -16.71
N THR A 199 -3.03 58.22 -17.38
CA THR A 199 -3.09 58.42 -18.83
C THR A 199 -1.74 58.13 -19.48
N GLU A 200 -1.75 57.32 -20.55
CA GLU A 200 -0.78 57.25 -21.69
C GLU A 200 0.71 56.96 -21.32
N THR A 201 1.53 56.18 -22.02
CA THR A 201 1.67 55.84 -23.44
C THR A 201 2.56 54.58 -23.53
N GLY A 202 2.31 53.67 -24.47
CA GLY A 202 3.29 52.61 -24.82
C GLY A 202 2.67 51.24 -25.08
N GLY A 203 2.16 51.04 -26.29
CA GLY A 203 1.51 49.81 -26.69
C GLY A 203 2.42 48.59 -26.77
N THR A 204 1.82 47.41 -26.59
CA THR A 204 1.77 46.40 -27.65
C THR A 204 0.65 45.42 -27.31
N ASN A 205 -0.34 45.37 -28.20
CA ASN A 205 -1.44 44.43 -28.16
C ASN A 205 -0.90 43.02 -28.38
N CYS A 206 -1.11 42.12 -27.44
CA CYS A 206 -1.07 40.68 -27.71
C CYS A 206 -2.51 40.15 -27.63
N LEU A 207 -3.28 40.41 -28.69
CA LEU A 207 -4.48 39.66 -28.99
C LEU A 207 -4.05 38.21 -29.30
N ALA A 208 -4.41 37.27 -28.43
CA ALA A 208 -4.39 35.87 -28.79
C ALA A 208 -5.56 35.62 -29.76
N PRO A 209 -5.32 35.17 -31.01
CA PRO A 209 -6.42 34.86 -31.92
C PRO A 209 -7.13 33.60 -31.42
N GLY A 210 -8.44 33.75 -31.21
CA GLY A 210 -9.34 32.63 -31.08
C GLY A 210 -9.55 31.94 -32.42
N GLY A 211 -9.56 30.61 -32.36
CA GLY A 211 -10.38 29.72 -33.17
C GLY A 211 -9.86 29.36 -34.56
N LEU A 212 -9.83 28.05 -34.83
CA LEU A 212 -10.38 27.38 -36.03
C LEU A 212 -10.85 26.00 -35.52
N SER A 213 -12.18 25.79 -35.41
CA SER A 213 -13.02 24.94 -36.30
C SER A 213 -12.55 23.50 -36.45
#